data_AF-A0A412TR98-F1
#
_entry.id   AF-A0A412TR98-F1
#
_cell.length_a   1.000
_cell.length_b   1.000
_cell.length_c   1.000
_cell.angle_alpha   90.00
_cell.angle_beta   90.00
_cell.angle_gamma   90.00
#
_symmetry.space_group_name_H-M   'P 1'
#
loop_
_entity.id
_entity.type
_entity.pdbx_description
1 polymer ?
#
loop_
_entity_poly.entity_id
_entity_poly.type
_entity_poly.pdbx_seq_one_letter_code
_entity_poly.pdbx_strand_id
1 'polypeptide(L)'
;MKKFIVILLSNFIFTISFAQTDAAYRIFGEIMTVENKVYKGFITWNGNKNYWIDFFEASKIENPYRSYFKRSDGLVFRANDREFITPPTHNFCCRFGNIKSIRPTDVNEIVLQLKNGDRLTLVKGYSSDINTHIRITTPTETTSIKWDHISEIHFMGADKEAIAPETNQVAGTVKSTQGIYKGIIYWNSQQRQSQEKMNQINTFLNKIKKLYAFKGKNGNHTFGLIPLVSPNDDPADAQINVLYPVENITINMPNIGSVCVSRAQFEELTIIPISELNLLSYDDFPSPQAIKGEVVTRSGQTFAGNLAYDLDESYEFEVLDGKNNTISYRIPFRYIRSIAPKNYKYSFITLRNNSQLSLGETCDVNQDNNGIIIFRNGQNPVYILWSEIKEINLK
;
A
#
# COMPACT_ATOMS: atom_id res chain seq x y z
N MET A 1 -14.40 -38.53 -66.52
CA MET A 1 -14.58 -37.47 -65.49
C MET A 1 -14.20 -38.05 -64.14
N LYS A 2 -13.03 -37.68 -63.59
CA LYS A 2 -12.53 -38.19 -62.30
C LYS A 2 -13.16 -37.37 -61.16
N LYS A 3 -13.81 -38.04 -60.22
CA LYS A 3 -14.39 -37.43 -59.01
C LYS A 3 -13.27 -37.10 -58.02
N PHE A 4 -13.10 -35.83 -57.69
CA PHE A 4 -12.23 -35.36 -56.61
C PHE A 4 -12.97 -35.52 -55.28
N ILE A 5 -12.37 -36.26 -54.34
CA ILE A 5 -12.77 -36.27 -52.93
C ILE A 5 -12.00 -35.13 -52.26
N VAL A 6 -12.71 -34.11 -51.81
CA VAL A 6 -12.15 -33.03 -50.99
C VAL A 6 -12.20 -33.49 -49.53
N ILE A 7 -11.05 -33.76 -48.95
CA ILE A 7 -10.90 -34.00 -47.51
C ILE A 7 -10.78 -32.62 -46.84
N LEU A 8 -11.81 -32.26 -46.06
CA LEU A 8 -11.82 -31.03 -45.27
C LEU A 8 -10.95 -31.27 -44.02
N LEU A 9 -9.69 -30.83 -44.06
CA LEU A 9 -8.83 -30.78 -42.88
C LEU A 9 -9.29 -29.66 -41.95
N SER A 10 -10.07 -30.02 -40.93
CA SER A 10 -10.39 -29.18 -39.78
C SER A 10 -9.10 -28.90 -39.00
N ASN A 11 -8.52 -27.72 -39.19
CA ASN A 11 -7.49 -27.20 -38.30
C ASN A 11 -8.18 -26.77 -36.99
N PHE A 12 -8.22 -27.67 -36.00
CA PHE A 12 -8.45 -27.30 -34.61
C PHE A 12 -7.21 -26.54 -34.13
N ILE A 13 -7.25 -25.21 -34.22
CA ILE A 13 -6.33 -24.37 -33.47
C ILE A 13 -6.80 -24.43 -32.02
N PHE A 14 -6.19 -25.31 -31.23
CA PHE A 14 -6.23 -25.19 -29.77
C PHE A 14 -5.49 -23.91 -29.42
N THR A 15 -6.21 -22.80 -29.26
CA THR A 15 -5.69 -21.69 -28.47
C THR A 15 -5.62 -22.18 -27.04
N ILE A 16 -4.43 -22.65 -26.63
CA ILE A 16 -4.10 -22.75 -25.21
C ILE A 16 -4.05 -21.30 -24.73
N SER A 17 -5.19 -20.79 -24.26
CA SER A 17 -5.19 -19.63 -23.38
C SER A 17 -4.45 -20.09 -22.13
N PHE A 18 -3.14 -19.86 -22.07
CA PHE A 18 -2.49 -19.74 -20.78
C PHE A 18 -3.22 -18.59 -20.10
N ALA A 19 -4.08 -18.91 -19.14
CA ALA A 19 -4.51 -17.91 -18.18
C ALA A 19 -3.23 -17.30 -17.65
N GLN A 20 -2.98 -16.03 -17.99
CA GLN A 20 -1.81 -15.32 -17.50
C GLN A 20 -2.00 -15.25 -15.98
N THR A 21 -1.34 -16.17 -15.28
CA THR A 21 -1.47 -16.27 -13.83
C THR A 21 -0.90 -14.98 -13.24
N ASP A 22 -1.54 -14.47 -12.18
CA ASP A 22 -1.06 -13.27 -11.49
C ASP A 22 0.21 -13.52 -10.65
N ALA A 23 0.84 -14.70 -10.82
CA ALA A 23 1.99 -15.19 -10.09
C ALA A 23 3.14 -14.19 -10.00
N ALA A 24 3.48 -13.52 -11.10
CA ALA A 24 4.55 -12.52 -11.12
C ALA A 24 4.29 -11.36 -10.13
N TYR A 25 3.03 -11.08 -9.82
CA TYR A 25 2.59 -9.98 -8.97
C TYR A 25 2.37 -10.37 -7.50
N ARG A 26 2.45 -11.68 -7.19
CA ARG A 26 2.27 -12.23 -5.85
C ARG A 26 3.56 -12.24 -5.05
N ILE A 27 3.43 -12.04 -3.74
CA ILE A 27 4.56 -12.22 -2.83
C ILE A 27 5.04 -13.66 -2.92
N PHE A 28 6.32 -13.83 -3.22
CA PHE A 28 6.98 -15.12 -3.39
C PHE A 28 8.34 -15.08 -2.72
N GLY A 29 8.79 -16.20 -2.18
CA GLY A 29 10.02 -16.20 -1.43
C GLY A 29 10.38 -17.52 -0.78
N GLU A 30 11.43 -17.45 0.02
CA GLU A 30 11.91 -18.53 0.86
C GLU A 30 11.71 -18.18 2.33
N ILE A 31 11.16 -19.12 3.10
CA ILE A 31 11.08 -19.03 4.56
C ILE A 31 11.99 -20.11 5.13
N MET A 32 13.03 -19.67 5.81
CA MET A 32 13.92 -20.52 6.60
C MET A 32 13.40 -20.59 8.04
N THR A 33 13.39 -21.79 8.61
CA THR A 33 12.97 -22.00 10.00
C THR A 33 14.16 -22.24 10.91
N VAL A 34 13.95 -22.05 12.22
CA VAL A 34 14.94 -22.34 13.27
C VAL A 34 15.35 -23.82 13.31
N GLU A 35 14.52 -24.72 12.78
CA GLU A 35 14.83 -26.14 12.59
C GLU A 35 15.53 -26.43 11.24
N ASN A 36 16.07 -25.40 10.58
CA ASN A 36 16.76 -25.48 9.28
C ASN A 36 15.91 -26.04 8.13
N LYS A 37 14.59 -25.90 8.19
CA LYS A 37 13.71 -26.19 7.03
C LYS A 37 13.65 -24.98 6.13
N VAL A 38 13.60 -25.21 4.82
CA VAL A 38 13.43 -24.15 3.82
C VAL A 38 12.16 -24.43 3.02
N TYR A 39 11.25 -23.47 3.03
CA TYR A 39 10.04 -23.48 2.22
C TYR A 39 10.15 -22.44 1.13
N LYS A 40 10.00 -22.82 -0.14
CA LYS A 40 10.00 -21.90 -1.28
C LYS A 40 8.61 -21.89 -1.94
N GLY A 41 7.98 -20.72 -2.06
CA GLY A 41 6.61 -20.65 -2.56
C GLY A 41 5.97 -19.26 -2.43
N PHE A 42 4.67 -19.21 -2.72
CA PHE A 42 3.86 -18.00 -2.58
C PHE A 42 3.55 -17.72 -1.11
N ILE A 43 3.74 -16.48 -0.68
CA ILE A 43 3.59 -16.06 0.71
C ILE A 43 2.27 -15.28 0.85
N THR A 44 1.42 -15.73 1.75
CA THR A 44 0.28 -14.94 2.23
C THR A 44 0.64 -14.38 3.60
N TRP A 45 0.76 -13.05 3.66
CA TRP A 45 1.11 -12.33 4.88
C TRP A 45 -0.15 -11.85 5.60
N ASN A 46 -0.25 -12.12 6.90
CA ASN A 46 -1.36 -11.67 7.75
C ASN A 46 -2.75 -12.07 7.21
N GLY A 47 -2.82 -13.21 6.49
CA GLY A 47 -4.05 -13.80 5.93
C GLY A 47 -4.52 -13.22 4.59
N ASN A 48 -4.29 -11.94 4.30
CA ASN A 48 -4.88 -11.28 3.13
C ASN A 48 -3.91 -10.47 2.26
N LYS A 49 -2.67 -10.22 2.70
CA LYS A 49 -1.66 -9.52 1.89
C LYS A 49 -0.94 -10.56 1.03
N ASN A 50 -1.14 -10.45 -0.27
CA ASN A 50 -0.70 -11.46 -1.24
C ASN A 50 0.10 -10.86 -2.39
N TYR A 51 0.20 -9.53 -2.50
CA TYR A 51 0.80 -8.85 -3.65
C TYR A 51 1.99 -7.99 -3.25
N TRP A 52 2.95 -7.82 -4.16
CA TRP A 52 4.10 -6.96 -3.93
C TRP A 52 3.75 -5.50 -3.63
N ILE A 53 2.56 -5.06 -4.06
CA ILE A 53 2.04 -3.71 -3.83
C ILE A 53 1.39 -3.53 -2.45
N ASP A 54 1.17 -4.61 -1.69
CA ASP A 54 0.63 -4.52 -0.34
C ASP A 54 1.66 -3.88 0.60
N PHE A 55 1.17 -3.17 1.62
CA PHE A 55 2.02 -2.48 2.58
C PHE A 55 2.42 -3.40 3.74
N PHE A 56 3.69 -3.30 4.13
CA PHE A 56 4.23 -3.76 5.39
C PHE A 56 4.39 -2.56 6.32
N GLU A 57 3.87 -2.68 7.55
CA GLU A 57 3.92 -1.63 8.56
C GLU A 57 4.68 -2.10 9.81
N ALA A 58 5.39 -1.18 10.47
CA ALA A 58 6.04 -1.40 11.76
C ALA A 58 6.26 -0.05 12.48
N SER A 59 6.92 -0.07 13.63
CA SER A 59 7.35 1.15 14.32
C SER A 59 8.88 1.23 14.37
N LYS A 60 9.41 2.45 14.19
CA LYS A 60 10.84 2.74 14.36
C LYS A 60 11.18 2.75 15.85
N ILE A 61 12.37 2.24 16.22
CA ILE A 61 12.82 2.18 17.62
C ILE A 61 13.14 3.57 18.16
N GLU A 62 13.73 4.42 17.32
CA GLU A 62 14.06 5.80 17.62
C GLU A 62 13.94 6.67 16.36
N ASN A 63 13.95 7.99 16.54
CA ASN A 63 14.00 8.92 15.44
C ASN A 63 15.47 9.07 14.97
N PRO A 64 15.80 8.73 13.71
CA PRO A 64 17.18 8.76 13.19
C PRO A 64 17.83 10.15 13.22
N TYR A 65 17.03 11.21 13.31
CA TYR A 65 17.47 12.60 13.24
C TYR A 65 17.53 13.28 14.60
N ARG A 66 17.20 12.58 15.68
CA ARG A 66 17.21 13.10 17.05
C ARG A 66 18.53 13.78 17.42
N SER A 67 19.67 13.24 16.98
CA SER A 67 21.00 13.75 17.33
C SER A 67 21.36 15.10 16.69
N TYR A 68 20.61 15.55 15.68
CA TYR A 68 20.83 16.86 15.05
C TYR A 68 20.26 18.02 15.88
N PHE A 69 19.48 17.73 16.90
CA PHE A 69 18.78 18.73 17.70
C PHE A 69 19.17 18.64 19.17
N LYS A 70 19.39 19.80 19.78
CA LYS A 70 19.66 19.94 21.21
C LYS A 70 18.51 20.67 21.87
N ARG A 71 18.26 20.38 23.15
CA ARG A 71 17.25 21.10 23.94
C ARG A 71 17.48 22.61 23.97
N SER A 72 18.74 23.06 23.88
CA SER A 72 19.13 24.47 23.82
C SER A 72 18.64 25.20 22.57
N ASP A 73 18.24 24.47 21.52
CA ASP A 73 17.81 25.06 20.25
C ASP A 73 16.40 25.68 20.36
N GLY A 74 15.66 25.38 21.44
CA GLY A 74 14.35 25.97 21.72
C GLY A 74 13.24 25.51 20.76
N LEU A 75 13.46 24.43 20.01
CA LEU A 75 12.51 23.87 19.05
C LEU A 75 11.45 23.00 19.74
N VAL A 76 10.23 23.06 19.22
CA VAL A 76 9.10 22.22 19.64
C VAL A 76 8.68 21.34 18.47
N PHE A 77 8.70 20.03 18.67
CA PHE A 77 8.28 19.02 17.71
C PHE A 77 6.86 18.55 18.03
N ARG A 78 6.10 18.12 17.02
CA ARG A 78 4.72 17.68 17.18
C ARG A 78 4.52 16.27 16.62
N ALA A 79 3.69 15.50 17.31
CA ALA A 79 3.13 14.25 16.79
C ALA A 79 1.83 13.93 17.52
N ASN A 80 0.76 13.64 16.77
CA ASN A 80 -0.56 13.25 17.31
C ASN A 80 -1.08 14.24 18.38
N ASP A 81 -1.11 15.54 18.05
CA ASP A 81 -1.55 16.64 18.93
C ASP A 81 -0.74 16.80 20.23
N ARG A 82 0.47 16.22 20.30
CA ARG A 82 1.38 16.35 21.46
C ARG A 82 2.65 17.05 21.05
N GLU A 83 3.21 17.80 22.00
CA GLU A 83 4.48 18.52 21.84
C GLU A 83 5.64 17.76 22.49
N PHE A 84 6.79 17.80 21.84
CA PHE A 84 8.02 17.11 22.24
C PHE A 84 9.21 18.07 22.14
N ILE A 85 10.18 17.87 23.04
CA ILE A 85 11.45 18.62 23.06
C ILE A 85 12.57 17.95 22.23
N THR A 86 12.25 16.81 21.62
CA THR A 86 13.11 16.05 20.70
C THR A 86 12.23 15.46 19.60
N PRO A 87 12.75 15.24 18.38
CA PRO A 87 11.97 14.63 17.30
C PRO A 87 11.28 13.33 17.75
N PRO A 88 9.96 13.18 17.51
CA PRO A 88 9.21 12.01 17.90
C PRO A 88 9.51 10.80 17.01
N THR A 89 9.18 9.60 17.46
CA THR A 89 9.28 8.37 16.66
C THR A 89 8.01 8.17 15.84
N HIS A 90 8.17 7.75 14.59
CA HIS A 90 7.06 7.51 13.66
C HIS A 90 6.99 6.04 13.24
N ASN A 91 5.96 5.71 12.45
CA ASN A 91 5.76 4.38 11.91
C ASN A 91 6.57 4.19 10.62
N PHE A 92 7.11 3.00 10.43
CA PHE A 92 7.67 2.58 9.16
C PHE A 92 6.56 1.98 8.29
N CYS A 93 6.49 2.41 7.02
CA CYS A 93 5.55 1.85 6.06
C CYS A 93 6.22 1.76 4.68
N CYS A 94 6.18 0.57 4.08
CA CYS A 94 6.64 0.38 2.70
C CYS A 94 5.86 -0.73 2.01
N ARG A 95 5.93 -0.80 0.68
CA ARG A 95 5.39 -1.95 -0.05
C ARG A 95 6.34 -3.15 0.01
N PHE A 96 5.81 -4.37 0.08
CA PHE A 96 6.60 -5.62 0.12
C PHE A 96 7.64 -5.71 -0.99
N GLY A 97 7.34 -5.21 -2.19
CA GLY A 97 8.28 -5.22 -3.31
C GLY A 97 9.59 -4.45 -3.08
N ASN A 98 9.68 -3.60 -2.04
CA ASN A 98 10.93 -2.90 -1.67
C ASN A 98 11.81 -3.70 -0.70
N ILE A 99 11.27 -4.79 -0.14
CA ILE A 99 11.91 -5.58 0.92
C ILE A 99 12.70 -6.72 0.27
N LYS A 100 13.93 -6.92 0.75
CA LYS A 100 14.77 -8.07 0.37
C LYS A 100 14.60 -9.21 1.36
N SER A 101 14.71 -8.94 2.65
CA SER A 101 14.49 -9.96 3.68
C SER A 101 13.96 -9.38 4.97
N ILE A 102 13.33 -10.25 5.77
CA ILE A 102 12.92 -9.98 7.15
C ILE A 102 13.49 -11.09 8.03
N ARG A 103 14.22 -10.70 9.08
CA ARG A 103 14.75 -11.61 10.09
C ARG A 103 14.12 -11.26 11.44
N PRO A 104 13.23 -12.10 12.00
CA PRO A 104 12.82 -11.98 13.39
C PRO A 104 14.03 -12.04 14.32
N THR A 105 14.16 -11.07 15.22
CA THR A 105 15.18 -11.05 16.29
C THR A 105 14.56 -11.27 17.66
N ASP A 106 13.28 -10.93 17.82
CA ASP A 106 12.46 -11.22 18.99
C ASP A 106 10.97 -11.35 18.56
N VAL A 107 10.08 -11.69 19.49
CA VAL A 107 8.63 -11.78 19.31
C VAL A 107 8.01 -10.47 18.83
N ASN A 108 8.63 -9.32 19.04
CA ASN A 108 8.13 -8.02 18.60
C ASN A 108 9.19 -7.19 17.88
N GLU A 109 10.30 -7.80 17.45
CA GLU A 109 11.41 -7.10 16.80
C GLU A 109 11.89 -7.87 15.56
N ILE A 110 12.20 -7.12 14.51
CA ILE A 110 12.81 -7.64 13.29
C ILE A 110 14.00 -6.79 12.88
N VAL A 111 14.88 -7.40 12.08
CA VAL A 111 15.75 -6.68 11.16
C VAL A 111 15.18 -6.85 9.75
N LEU A 112 14.74 -5.75 9.15
CA LEU A 112 14.29 -5.67 7.77
C LEU A 112 15.46 -5.23 6.89
N GLN A 113 15.75 -5.98 5.82
CA GLN A 113 16.72 -5.58 4.79
C GLN A 113 15.98 -5.09 3.54
N LEU A 114 16.33 -3.90 3.07
CA LEU A 114 15.85 -3.30 1.83
C LEU A 114 16.59 -3.86 0.61
N LYS A 115 16.01 -3.73 -0.60
CA LYS A 115 16.65 -4.20 -1.84
C LYS A 115 17.99 -3.54 -2.16
N ASN A 116 18.24 -2.34 -1.66
CA ASN A 116 19.52 -1.64 -1.80
C ASN A 116 20.60 -2.14 -0.80
N GLY A 117 20.24 -3.05 0.11
CA GLY A 117 21.13 -3.64 1.10
C GLY A 117 21.04 -3.03 2.50
N ASP A 118 20.42 -1.85 2.64
CA ASP A 118 20.26 -1.16 3.93
C ASP A 118 19.41 -2.00 4.89
N ARG A 119 19.71 -1.89 6.19
CA ARG A 119 19.06 -2.68 7.24
C ARG A 119 18.42 -1.74 8.28
N LEU A 120 17.19 -2.05 8.65
CA LEU A 120 16.41 -1.31 9.63
C LEU A 120 15.99 -2.27 10.75
N THR A 121 16.29 -1.91 12.00
CA THR A 121 15.71 -2.61 13.15
C THR A 121 14.36 -1.96 13.46
N LEU A 122 13.31 -2.77 13.43
CA LEU A 122 11.93 -2.32 13.57
C LEU A 122 11.22 -3.14 14.64
N VAL A 123 10.29 -2.51 15.35
CA VAL A 123 9.49 -3.15 16.38
C VAL A 123 8.02 -3.17 16.00
N LYS A 124 7.25 -4.11 16.58
CA LYS A 124 5.82 -4.29 16.29
C LYS A 124 5.03 -3.00 16.50
N GLY A 125 5.23 -2.32 17.63
CA GLY A 125 4.42 -1.16 18.01
C GLY A 125 2.92 -1.44 17.88
N TYR A 126 2.21 -0.63 17.10
CA TYR A 126 0.78 -0.82 16.79
C TYR A 126 0.52 -1.64 15.51
N SER A 127 1.56 -2.09 14.81
CA SER A 127 1.42 -2.87 13.58
C SER A 127 0.89 -4.28 13.85
N SER A 128 0.17 -4.80 12.85
CA SER A 128 -0.28 -6.19 12.80
C SER A 128 0.61 -7.09 11.93
N ASP A 129 1.70 -6.55 11.35
CA ASP A 129 2.55 -7.28 10.42
C ASP A 129 3.75 -7.96 11.08
N ILE A 130 4.22 -7.49 12.24
CA ILE A 130 5.25 -8.21 13.03
C ILE A 130 4.54 -9.17 13.98
N ASN A 131 5.05 -10.40 14.11
CA ASN A 131 4.42 -11.46 14.90
C ASN A 131 2.98 -11.70 14.47
N THR A 132 2.88 -12.14 13.22
CA THR A 132 1.65 -12.46 12.53
C THR A 132 1.71 -13.86 11.92
N HIS A 133 0.57 -14.29 11.38
CA HIS A 133 0.46 -15.57 10.68
C HIS A 133 1.04 -15.43 9.27
N ILE A 134 1.96 -16.30 8.94
CA ILE A 134 2.55 -16.40 7.60
C ILE A 134 2.22 -17.76 7.04
N ARG A 135 1.62 -17.80 5.85
CA ARG A 135 1.40 -19.04 5.11
C ARG A 135 2.28 -19.03 3.88
N ILE A 136 2.83 -20.19 3.55
CA ILE A 136 3.56 -20.43 2.32
C ILE A 136 2.87 -21.56 1.54
N THR A 137 2.55 -21.30 0.28
CA THR A 137 1.99 -22.28 -0.64
C THR A 137 3.06 -22.70 -1.63
N THR A 138 3.47 -23.96 -1.52
CA THR A 138 4.35 -24.66 -2.45
C THR A 138 3.49 -25.34 -3.53
N PRO A 139 4.08 -25.92 -4.59
CA PRO A 139 3.32 -26.68 -5.58
C PRO A 139 2.54 -27.88 -5.01
N THR A 140 2.92 -28.39 -3.83
CA THR A 140 2.36 -29.62 -3.23
C THR A 140 1.47 -29.36 -2.01
N GLU A 141 1.74 -28.29 -1.26
CA GLU A 141 1.03 -28.03 0.01
C GLU A 141 1.04 -26.55 0.39
N THR A 142 0.07 -26.17 1.24
CA THR A 142 0.03 -24.89 1.95
C THR A 142 0.36 -25.12 3.42
N THR A 143 1.43 -24.46 3.91
CA THR A 143 1.91 -24.60 5.27
C THR A 143 1.83 -23.28 6.02
N SER A 144 1.28 -23.28 7.22
CA SER A 144 1.30 -22.12 8.14
C SER A 144 2.53 -22.22 9.03
N ILE A 145 3.40 -21.21 8.98
CA ILE A 145 4.62 -21.15 9.78
C ILE A 145 4.40 -20.15 10.90
N LYS A 146 4.66 -20.57 12.15
CA LYS A 146 4.56 -19.70 13.32
C LYS A 146 5.74 -18.73 13.34
N TRP A 147 5.50 -17.51 13.81
CA TRP A 147 6.52 -16.45 13.80
C TRP A 147 7.80 -16.81 14.55
N ASP A 148 7.68 -17.45 15.71
CA ASP A 148 8.79 -17.91 16.56
C ASP A 148 9.58 -19.08 15.96
N HIS A 149 9.07 -19.73 14.91
CA HIS A 149 9.80 -20.75 14.16
C HIS A 149 10.55 -20.16 12.97
N ILE A 150 10.33 -18.90 12.59
CA ILE A 150 10.97 -18.30 11.42
C ILE A 150 12.34 -17.76 11.81
N SER A 151 13.38 -18.25 11.13
CA SER A 151 14.72 -17.68 11.25
C SER A 151 14.90 -16.50 10.30
N GLU A 152 14.49 -16.63 9.03
CA GLU A 152 14.60 -15.55 8.05
C GLU A 152 13.65 -15.78 6.86
N ILE A 153 13.16 -14.68 6.29
CA ILE A 153 12.30 -14.67 5.10
C ILE A 153 13.03 -13.90 4.00
N HIS A 154 13.24 -14.52 2.85
CA HIS A 154 13.83 -13.91 1.66
C HIS A 154 12.77 -13.72 0.59
N PHE A 155 12.62 -12.51 0.09
CA PHE A 155 11.67 -12.17 -0.98
C PHE A 155 12.36 -12.20 -2.35
N MET A 156 11.68 -12.76 -3.34
CA MET A 156 12.17 -12.83 -4.73
C MET A 156 11.01 -12.97 -5.71
N GLY A 157 11.24 -12.65 -6.99
CA GLY A 157 10.26 -12.93 -8.04
C GLY A 157 9.94 -14.43 -8.16
N ALA A 158 8.70 -14.76 -8.50
CA ALA A 158 8.30 -16.15 -8.74
C ALA A 158 9.01 -16.73 -9.97
N ASP A 159 9.34 -18.02 -9.90
CA ASP A 159 9.86 -18.75 -11.07
C ASP A 159 8.81 -18.72 -12.21
N LYS A 160 9.24 -18.68 -13.48
CA LYS A 160 8.32 -18.52 -14.63
C LYS A 160 7.23 -19.59 -14.71
N GLU A 161 7.54 -20.80 -14.25
CA GLU A 161 6.64 -21.96 -14.25
C GLU A 161 5.84 -22.08 -12.94
N ALA A 162 6.03 -21.18 -11.98
CA ALA A 162 5.33 -21.22 -10.71
C ALA A 162 3.84 -20.90 -10.91
N ILE A 163 2.98 -21.77 -10.39
CA ILE A 163 1.52 -21.61 -10.43
C ILE A 163 1.09 -20.98 -9.12
N ALA A 164 0.59 -19.75 -9.18
CA ALA A 164 0.04 -19.07 -8.00
C ALA A 164 -1.20 -19.82 -7.47
N PRO A 165 -1.36 -19.91 -6.14
CA PRO A 165 -2.60 -20.42 -5.57
C PRO A 165 -3.78 -19.55 -6.01
N GLU A 166 -4.92 -20.20 -6.27
CA GLU A 166 -6.15 -19.46 -6.55
C GLU A 166 -6.49 -18.51 -5.40
N THR A 167 -6.92 -17.30 -5.76
CA THR A 167 -7.43 -16.34 -4.79
C THR A 167 -8.73 -15.76 -5.29
N ASN A 168 -9.62 -15.41 -4.38
CA ASN A 168 -10.82 -14.65 -4.68
C ASN A 168 -10.57 -13.13 -4.62
N GLN A 169 -9.32 -12.65 -4.72
CA GLN A 169 -9.04 -11.23 -4.60
C GLN A 169 -9.83 -10.42 -5.63
N VAL A 170 -10.48 -9.37 -5.16
CA VAL A 170 -11.28 -8.48 -5.99
C VAL A 170 -10.43 -7.34 -6.54
N ALA A 171 -10.51 -7.11 -7.85
CA ALA A 171 -10.02 -5.91 -8.52
C ALA A 171 -11.19 -5.05 -8.96
N GLY A 172 -11.04 -3.72 -8.90
CA GLY A 172 -12.16 -2.83 -9.18
C GLY A 172 -11.77 -1.39 -9.41
N THR A 173 -12.75 -0.64 -9.91
CA THR A 173 -12.74 0.81 -9.97
C THR A 173 -13.78 1.35 -8.99
N VAL A 174 -13.34 2.11 -7.99
CA VAL A 174 -14.19 2.75 -6.98
C VAL A 174 -14.34 4.23 -7.33
N LYS A 175 -15.57 4.67 -7.51
CA LYS A 175 -15.94 6.07 -7.62
C LYS A 175 -16.36 6.60 -6.26
N SER A 176 -15.87 7.79 -5.94
CA SER A 176 -16.23 8.57 -4.77
C SER A 176 -16.60 10.00 -5.17
N THR A 177 -17.06 10.78 -4.19
CA THR A 177 -17.33 12.21 -4.36
C THR A 177 -16.10 13.04 -4.76
N GLN A 178 -14.87 12.53 -4.56
CA GLN A 178 -13.62 13.25 -4.82
C GLN A 178 -12.81 12.71 -6.02
N GLY A 179 -13.20 11.56 -6.57
CA GLY A 179 -12.42 10.94 -7.64
C GLY A 179 -12.71 9.47 -7.87
N ILE A 180 -11.98 8.90 -8.82
CA ILE A 180 -12.09 7.51 -9.27
C ILE A 180 -10.74 6.83 -9.03
N TYR A 181 -10.77 5.67 -8.37
CA TYR A 181 -9.58 4.91 -7.97
C TYR A 181 -9.67 3.49 -8.53
N LYS A 182 -8.61 3.02 -9.20
CA LYS A 182 -8.54 1.69 -9.81
C LYS A 182 -7.43 0.88 -9.15
N GLY A 183 -7.76 -0.31 -8.64
CA GLY A 183 -6.79 -1.15 -7.93
C GLY A 183 -7.40 -2.39 -7.30
N ILE A 184 -6.63 -3.00 -6.40
CA ILE A 184 -7.06 -4.15 -5.60
C ILE A 184 -7.96 -3.66 -4.46
N ILE A 185 -9.11 -4.30 -4.28
CA ILE A 185 -10.15 -3.89 -3.34
C ILE A 185 -10.01 -4.69 -2.03
N TYR A 186 -9.95 -3.96 -0.92
CA TYR A 186 -10.05 -4.49 0.43
C TYR A 186 -11.24 -3.85 1.13
N TRP A 187 -12.29 -4.64 1.35
CA TRP A 187 -13.51 -4.19 2.00
C TRP A 187 -13.32 -4.10 3.51
N ASN A 188 -13.68 -2.98 4.14
CA ASN A 188 -13.58 -2.73 5.58
C ASN A 188 -12.20 -3.07 6.18
N SER A 189 -11.13 -2.82 5.44
CA SER A 189 -9.77 -3.22 5.84
C SER A 189 -9.27 -2.57 7.12
N GLN A 190 -9.87 -1.45 7.55
CA GLN A 190 -9.54 -0.77 8.81
C GLN A 190 -10.08 -1.52 10.04
N GLN A 191 -10.95 -2.51 9.85
CA GLN A 191 -11.45 -3.36 10.93
C GLN A 191 -10.73 -4.71 10.92
N ARG A 192 -10.55 -5.28 12.11
CA ARG A 192 -10.09 -6.67 12.22
C ARG A 192 -11.21 -7.60 11.77
N GLN A 193 -11.06 -8.19 10.59
CA GLN A 193 -11.99 -9.17 10.04
C GLN A 193 -11.38 -10.57 10.04
N SER A 194 -12.22 -11.60 10.23
CA SER A 194 -11.77 -12.99 10.06
C SER A 194 -11.51 -13.30 8.59
N GLN A 195 -10.61 -14.24 8.33
CA GLN A 195 -10.33 -14.71 6.96
C GLN A 195 -11.59 -15.22 6.26
N GLU A 196 -12.44 -15.93 7.00
CA GLU A 196 -13.70 -16.46 6.48
C GLU A 196 -14.63 -15.33 6.01
N LYS A 197 -14.78 -14.26 6.81
CA LYS A 197 -15.61 -13.10 6.45
C LYS A 197 -15.08 -12.41 5.20
N MET A 198 -13.77 -12.18 5.11
CA MET A 198 -13.14 -11.59 3.93
C MET A 198 -13.36 -12.47 2.69
N ASN A 199 -13.24 -13.79 2.84
CA ASN A 199 -13.48 -14.72 1.74
C ASN A 199 -14.93 -14.66 1.26
N GLN A 200 -15.91 -14.65 2.17
CA GLN A 200 -17.32 -14.53 1.82
C GLN A 200 -17.62 -13.20 1.10
N ILE A 201 -17.04 -12.08 1.57
CA ILE A 201 -17.15 -10.78 0.90
C ILE A 201 -16.60 -10.84 -0.52
N ASN A 202 -15.38 -11.32 -0.68
CA ASN A 202 -14.73 -11.43 -1.98
C ASN A 202 -15.49 -12.35 -2.95
N THR A 203 -15.98 -13.49 -2.46
CA THR A 203 -16.82 -14.40 -3.24
C THR A 203 -18.12 -13.75 -3.70
N PHE A 204 -18.75 -12.91 -2.87
CA PHE A 204 -19.92 -12.14 -3.28
C PHE A 204 -19.57 -11.08 -4.33
N LEU A 205 -18.52 -10.29 -4.10
CA LEU A 205 -18.10 -9.22 -5.01
C LEU A 205 -17.71 -9.76 -6.40
N ASN A 206 -17.10 -10.94 -6.49
CA ASN A 206 -16.76 -11.54 -7.79
C ASN A 206 -17.98 -12.03 -8.60
N LYS A 207 -19.18 -12.06 -8.02
CA LYS A 207 -20.43 -12.43 -8.73
C LYS A 207 -21.19 -11.23 -9.30
N ILE A 208 -20.80 -10.01 -8.95
CA ILE A 208 -21.49 -8.79 -9.38
C ILE A 208 -20.64 -8.03 -10.39
N LYS A 209 -21.29 -7.26 -11.28
CA LYS A 209 -20.59 -6.37 -12.19
C LYS A 209 -20.34 -5.01 -11.56
N LYS A 210 -21.35 -4.49 -10.86
CA LYS A 210 -21.32 -3.19 -10.20
C LYS A 210 -22.02 -3.22 -8.85
N LEU A 211 -21.63 -2.30 -7.98
CA LEU A 211 -22.25 -2.05 -6.69
C LEU A 211 -22.45 -0.54 -6.53
N TYR A 212 -23.69 -0.11 -6.38
CA TYR A 212 -24.03 1.31 -6.19
C TYR A 212 -24.34 1.60 -4.74
N ALA A 213 -23.90 2.75 -4.24
CA ALA A 213 -24.36 3.30 -2.99
C ALA A 213 -25.67 4.08 -3.18
N PHE A 214 -26.70 3.74 -2.41
CA PHE A 214 -27.90 4.56 -2.27
C PHE A 214 -27.86 5.30 -0.94
N LYS A 215 -28.19 6.60 -0.97
CA LYS A 215 -28.34 7.43 0.22
C LYS A 215 -29.77 7.97 0.24
N GLY A 216 -30.52 7.68 1.30
CA GLY A 216 -31.87 8.17 1.49
C GLY A 216 -31.95 9.70 1.40
N LYS A 217 -33.06 10.21 0.85
CA LYS A 217 -33.36 11.66 0.83
C LYS A 217 -34.19 12.04 2.06
N ASN A 218 -34.18 13.33 2.40
CA ASN A 218 -35.09 13.97 3.38
C ASN A 218 -35.05 13.37 4.80
N GLY A 219 -33.95 13.53 5.52
CA GLY A 219 -33.83 13.17 6.95
C GLY A 219 -33.71 11.66 7.23
N ASN A 220 -33.88 10.81 6.22
CA ASN A 220 -33.67 9.38 6.34
C ASN A 220 -32.20 9.05 5.99
N HIS A 221 -31.37 8.83 7.02
CA HIS A 221 -29.93 8.52 6.89
C HIS A 221 -29.66 7.06 6.43
N THR A 222 -30.58 6.46 5.68
CA THR A 222 -30.43 5.08 5.22
C THR A 222 -29.35 5.03 4.14
N PHE A 223 -28.30 4.27 4.39
CA PHE A 223 -27.32 3.89 3.37
C PHE A 223 -27.66 2.48 2.92
N GLY A 224 -27.81 2.30 1.62
CA GLY A 224 -28.03 1.02 1.00
C GLY A 224 -26.96 0.73 -0.05
N LEU A 225 -26.87 -0.54 -0.41
CA LEU A 225 -26.06 -1.02 -1.50
C LEU A 225 -26.98 -1.72 -2.50
N ILE A 226 -26.79 -1.44 -3.78
CA ILE A 226 -27.57 -2.04 -4.88
C ILE A 226 -26.58 -2.74 -5.82
N PRO A 227 -26.53 -4.08 -5.83
CA PRO A 227 -25.68 -4.84 -6.72
C PRO A 227 -26.35 -4.95 -8.09
N LEU A 228 -25.55 -4.80 -9.15
CA LEU A 228 -25.93 -5.16 -10.51
C LEU A 228 -25.27 -6.51 -10.82
N VAL A 229 -26.08 -7.57 -10.78
CA VAL A 229 -25.67 -8.94 -11.14
C VAL A 229 -25.58 -9.10 -12.65
N SER A 230 -24.80 -10.08 -13.10
CA SER A 230 -24.79 -10.49 -14.51
C SER A 230 -26.15 -11.11 -14.88
N PRO A 231 -26.63 -10.97 -16.13
CA PRO A 231 -27.98 -11.37 -16.55
C PRO A 231 -28.32 -12.88 -16.42
N ASN A 232 -27.34 -13.72 -16.04
CA ASN A 232 -27.50 -15.16 -15.87
C ASN A 232 -27.51 -15.63 -14.40
N ASP A 233 -27.37 -14.72 -13.43
CA ASP A 233 -27.35 -15.05 -12.00
C ASP A 233 -28.65 -14.60 -11.31
N ASP A 234 -29.20 -15.47 -10.45
CA ASP A 234 -30.47 -15.25 -9.74
C ASP A 234 -30.36 -14.06 -8.75
N PRO A 235 -31.23 -13.02 -8.86
CA PRO A 235 -31.25 -11.88 -7.95
C PRO A 235 -31.73 -12.19 -6.52
N ALA A 236 -32.23 -13.40 -6.23
CA ALA A 236 -32.89 -13.71 -4.97
C ALA A 236 -31.94 -13.90 -3.77
N ASP A 237 -31.83 -12.84 -2.97
CA ASP A 237 -31.53 -12.75 -1.53
C ASP A 237 -30.81 -13.91 -0.81
N ALA A 238 -29.54 -13.67 -0.45
CA ALA A 238 -29.00 -14.04 0.87
C ALA A 238 -27.64 -13.40 1.21
N GLN A 239 -26.86 -12.86 0.24
CA GLN A 239 -25.45 -12.53 0.52
C GLN A 239 -25.05 -11.05 0.52
N ILE A 240 -25.88 -10.09 0.10
CA ILE A 240 -25.44 -8.68 0.18
C ILE A 240 -25.19 -8.23 1.63
N ASN A 241 -25.90 -8.84 2.60
CA ASN A 241 -25.69 -8.66 4.03
C ASN A 241 -24.26 -8.99 4.46
N VAL A 242 -23.52 -9.80 3.68
CA VAL A 242 -22.10 -10.06 3.94
C VAL A 242 -21.25 -8.80 3.85
N LEU A 243 -21.65 -7.82 3.03
CA LEU A 243 -20.94 -6.55 2.88
C LEU A 243 -21.16 -5.61 4.07
N TYR A 244 -22.17 -5.87 4.89
CA TYR A 244 -22.50 -5.04 6.05
C TYR A 244 -21.80 -5.51 7.34
N PRO A 245 -21.52 -4.58 8.28
CA PRO A 245 -21.62 -3.12 8.11
C PRO A 245 -20.59 -2.61 7.09
N VAL A 246 -20.88 -1.51 6.39
CA VAL A 246 -19.91 -0.87 5.48
C VAL A 246 -19.33 0.34 6.17
N GLU A 247 -18.01 0.38 6.33
CA GLU A 247 -17.32 1.52 6.91
C GLU A 247 -16.37 2.18 5.91
N ASN A 248 -15.60 1.37 5.21
CA ASN A 248 -14.60 1.85 4.27
C ASN A 248 -14.26 0.80 3.21
N ILE A 249 -13.70 1.29 2.11
CA ILE A 249 -13.22 0.49 1.00
C ILE A 249 -11.81 0.99 0.69
N THR A 250 -10.83 0.13 0.89
CA THR A 250 -9.44 0.43 0.56
C THR A 250 -9.12 -0.07 -0.83
N ILE A 251 -8.46 0.78 -1.62
CA ILE A 251 -8.03 0.52 -2.98
C ILE A 251 -6.51 0.62 -3.00
N ASN A 252 -5.81 -0.51 -3.17
CA ASN A 252 -4.37 -0.55 -3.40
C ASN A 252 -4.11 -0.31 -4.88
N MET A 253 -3.62 0.89 -5.22
CA MET A 253 -3.39 1.36 -6.58
C MET A 253 -1.93 1.14 -7.00
N PRO A 254 -1.63 0.29 -7.99
CA PRO A 254 -0.25 -0.14 -8.29
C PRO A 254 0.74 0.99 -8.53
N ASN A 255 0.33 2.07 -9.19
CA ASN A 255 1.23 3.14 -9.63
C ASN A 255 1.11 4.45 -8.84
N ILE A 256 0.44 4.44 -7.68
CA ILE A 256 0.25 5.65 -6.86
C ILE A 256 0.42 5.38 -5.37
N GLY A 257 -0.23 4.35 -4.81
CA GLY A 257 -0.31 4.20 -3.35
C GLY A 257 -1.56 3.42 -2.93
N SER A 258 -2.20 3.81 -1.82
CA SER A 258 -3.54 3.34 -1.48
C SER A 258 -4.47 4.49 -1.10
N VAL A 259 -5.76 4.27 -1.32
CA VAL A 259 -6.82 5.18 -0.92
C VAL A 259 -7.86 4.40 -0.12
N CYS A 260 -8.27 4.93 1.03
CA CYS A 260 -9.33 4.40 1.85
C CYS A 260 -10.55 5.31 1.76
N VAL A 261 -11.56 4.91 0.99
CA VAL A 261 -12.81 5.64 0.81
C VAL A 261 -13.78 5.22 1.90
N SER A 262 -14.19 6.15 2.76
CA SER A 262 -15.24 5.88 3.74
C SER A 262 -16.62 5.70 3.08
N ARG A 263 -17.52 5.00 3.79
CA ARG A 263 -18.93 4.82 3.41
C ARG A 263 -19.61 6.14 3.00
N ALA A 264 -19.29 7.23 3.69
CA ALA A 264 -19.87 8.55 3.42
C ALA A 264 -19.52 9.07 2.01
N GLN A 265 -18.36 8.70 1.48
CA GLN A 265 -17.84 9.20 0.20
C GLN A 265 -17.99 8.20 -0.94
N PHE A 266 -18.29 6.93 -0.65
CA PHE A 266 -18.50 5.89 -1.65
C PHE A 266 -19.75 6.16 -2.51
N GLU A 267 -19.61 5.99 -3.83
CA GLU A 267 -20.70 6.11 -4.82
C GLU A 267 -20.91 4.82 -5.60
N GLU A 268 -19.84 4.25 -6.15
CA GLU A 268 -19.92 3.08 -7.05
C GLU A 268 -18.65 2.25 -6.97
N LEU A 269 -18.78 0.93 -7.04
CA LEU A 269 -17.70 -0.01 -7.35
C LEU A 269 -18.04 -0.75 -8.64
N THR A 270 -17.15 -0.71 -9.63
CA THR A 270 -17.20 -1.57 -10.81
C THR A 270 -16.14 -2.66 -10.67
N ILE A 271 -16.55 -3.91 -10.77
CA ILE A 271 -15.65 -5.07 -10.73
C ILE A 271 -14.98 -5.22 -12.10
N ILE A 272 -13.68 -5.48 -12.10
CA ILE A 272 -12.89 -5.70 -13.31
C ILE A 272 -12.02 -6.94 -13.16
N PRO A 273 -11.64 -7.60 -14.26
CA PRO A 273 -10.60 -8.62 -14.25
C PRO A 273 -9.28 -8.05 -13.67
N ILE A 274 -8.58 -8.86 -12.87
CA ILE A 274 -7.29 -8.44 -12.31
C ILE A 274 -6.25 -8.15 -13.39
N SER A 275 -6.35 -8.80 -14.55
CA SER A 275 -5.50 -8.57 -15.73
C SER A 275 -5.64 -7.16 -16.32
N GLU A 276 -6.68 -6.41 -15.96
CA GLU A 276 -6.81 -5.00 -16.35
C GLU A 276 -6.05 -4.04 -15.43
N LEU A 277 -5.45 -4.54 -14.34
CA LEU A 277 -4.55 -3.77 -13.48
C LEU A 277 -3.11 -3.89 -13.99
N ASN A 278 -2.42 -2.76 -14.06
CA ASN A 278 -0.97 -2.73 -14.27
C ASN A 278 -0.27 -3.03 -12.94
N LEU A 279 -0.37 -4.27 -12.46
CA LEU A 279 0.29 -4.72 -11.24
C LEU A 279 1.82 -4.72 -11.40
N LEU A 280 2.52 -4.64 -10.28
CA LEU A 280 3.98 -4.62 -10.22
C LEU A 280 4.48 -5.98 -9.74
N SER A 281 5.39 -6.57 -10.52
CA SER A 281 6.20 -7.71 -10.10
C SER A 281 7.30 -7.27 -9.12
N TYR A 282 8.00 -8.22 -8.50
CA TYR A 282 9.09 -7.91 -7.58
C TYR A 282 10.18 -7.04 -8.22
N ASP A 283 10.49 -7.29 -9.49
CA ASP A 283 11.57 -6.61 -10.22
C ASP A 283 11.17 -5.21 -10.71
N ASP A 284 9.87 -4.92 -10.80
CA ASP A 284 9.36 -3.58 -11.13
C ASP A 284 9.59 -2.57 -9.99
N PHE A 285 9.91 -3.05 -8.78
CA PHE A 285 10.31 -2.19 -7.67
C PHE A 285 11.81 -1.88 -7.78
N PRO A 286 12.20 -0.62 -8.04
CA PRO A 286 13.61 -0.26 -8.12
C PRO A 286 14.28 -0.42 -6.76
N SER A 287 15.62 -0.49 -6.77
CA SER A 287 16.39 -0.43 -5.53
C SER A 287 16.08 0.88 -4.80
N PRO A 288 15.69 0.84 -3.51
CA PRO A 288 15.42 2.01 -2.70
C PRO A 288 16.48 3.09 -2.77
N GLN A 289 16.04 4.35 -2.92
CA GLN A 289 16.89 5.53 -2.92
C GLN A 289 16.42 6.52 -1.88
N ALA A 290 17.37 7.32 -1.36
CA ALA A 290 17.03 8.45 -0.51
C ALA A 290 16.13 9.44 -1.24
N ILE A 291 15.24 10.11 -0.52
CA ILE A 291 14.43 11.21 -1.06
C ILE A 291 15.39 12.31 -1.48
N LYS A 292 15.35 12.69 -2.76
CA LYS A 292 16.14 13.77 -3.33
C LYS A 292 15.22 14.88 -3.78
N GLY A 293 15.58 16.11 -3.47
CA GLY A 293 14.74 17.22 -3.86
C GLY A 293 15.37 18.58 -3.61
N GLU A 294 14.52 19.58 -3.80
CA GLU A 294 14.79 20.98 -3.60
C GLU A 294 13.65 21.59 -2.77
N VAL A 295 14.01 22.33 -1.72
CA VAL A 295 13.08 23.05 -0.86
C VAL A 295 13.23 24.53 -1.11
N VAL A 296 12.12 25.18 -1.45
CA VAL A 296 11.99 26.62 -1.63
C VAL A 296 11.32 27.20 -0.39
N THR A 297 11.97 28.16 0.25
CA THR A 297 11.42 28.85 1.43
C THR A 297 10.49 29.99 1.03
N ARG A 298 9.69 30.47 1.98
CA ARG A 298 8.85 31.66 1.83
C ARG A 298 9.66 32.94 1.65
N SER A 299 10.91 32.98 2.15
CA SER A 299 11.86 34.06 1.89
C SER A 299 12.50 34.01 0.49
N GLY A 300 12.23 32.96 -0.29
CA GLY A 300 12.76 32.78 -1.65
C GLY A 300 14.14 32.11 -1.72
N GLN A 301 14.65 31.57 -0.60
CA GLN A 301 15.88 30.77 -0.59
C GLN A 301 15.59 29.35 -1.07
N THR A 302 16.59 28.73 -1.67
CA THR A 302 16.49 27.39 -2.26
C THR A 302 17.61 26.50 -1.76
N PHE A 303 17.25 25.29 -1.32
CA PHE A 303 18.19 24.29 -0.81
C PHE A 303 17.92 22.94 -1.46
N ALA A 304 18.96 22.30 -2.01
CA ALA A 304 18.83 21.01 -2.68
C ALA A 304 19.76 19.95 -2.08
N GLY A 305 19.29 18.71 -1.98
CA GLY A 305 20.05 17.62 -1.38
C GLY A 305 19.21 16.35 -1.17
N ASN A 306 19.73 15.44 -0.35
CA ASN A 306 18.91 14.37 0.21
C ASN A 306 18.06 14.95 1.34
N LEU A 307 16.81 14.54 1.43
CA LEU A 307 15.84 15.08 2.39
C LEU A 307 15.52 14.01 3.44
N ALA A 308 15.33 14.44 4.68
CA ALA A 308 14.43 13.74 5.59
C ALA A 308 13.20 14.62 5.83
N TYR A 309 12.06 14.13 5.36
CA TYR A 309 10.75 14.75 5.45
C TYR A 309 10.14 14.48 6.83
N ASP A 310 9.50 15.47 7.44
CA ASP A 310 8.93 15.40 8.81
C ASP A 310 9.93 14.90 9.88
N LEU A 311 11.23 14.99 9.58
CA LEU A 311 12.30 14.37 10.36
C LEU A 311 12.09 12.85 10.56
N ASP A 312 11.50 12.16 9.60
CA ASP A 312 11.30 10.72 9.65
C ASP A 312 11.50 10.02 8.29
N GLU A 313 10.74 10.38 7.26
CA GLU A 313 10.83 9.72 5.96
C GLU A 313 12.06 10.19 5.18
N SER A 314 12.89 9.25 4.77
CA SER A 314 14.18 9.48 4.12
C SER A 314 14.37 8.68 2.85
N TYR A 315 13.52 7.69 2.56
CA TYR A 315 13.52 6.94 1.31
C TYR A 315 12.27 7.19 0.46
N GLU A 316 12.44 7.15 -0.86
CA GLU A 316 11.34 7.39 -1.81
C GLU A 316 10.23 6.33 -1.79
N PHE A 317 10.45 5.18 -1.16
CA PHE A 317 9.38 4.19 -0.96
C PHE A 317 8.51 4.46 0.27
N GLU A 318 9.00 5.27 1.22
CA GLU A 318 8.23 5.64 2.41
C GLU A 318 7.04 6.49 2.00
N VAL A 319 6.07 6.61 2.89
CA VAL A 319 4.70 6.99 2.57
C VAL A 319 4.37 8.34 3.16
N LEU A 320 3.80 9.22 2.35
CA LEU A 320 3.08 10.39 2.82
C LEU A 320 1.62 10.01 3.07
N ASP A 321 1.14 10.24 4.29
CA ASP A 321 -0.24 10.06 4.72
C ASP A 321 -0.99 11.40 4.69
N GLY A 322 -2.25 11.38 4.26
CA GLY A 322 -3.09 12.59 4.22
C GLY A 322 -4.56 12.32 3.98
N LYS A 323 -5.42 13.29 4.31
CA LYS A 323 -6.87 13.16 4.10
C LYS A 323 -7.45 14.27 3.23
N ASN A 324 -8.44 13.91 2.41
CA ASN A 324 -9.37 14.85 1.81
C ASN A 324 -10.77 14.44 2.24
N ASN A 325 -11.40 15.26 3.09
CA ASN A 325 -12.61 14.88 3.84
C ASN A 325 -12.36 13.58 4.64
N THR A 326 -13.24 12.59 4.47
CA THR A 326 -13.15 11.27 5.09
C THR A 326 -12.54 10.22 4.16
N ILE A 327 -11.77 10.66 3.15
CA ILE A 327 -10.95 9.78 2.29
C ILE A 327 -9.50 9.91 2.74
N SER A 328 -8.88 8.79 3.10
CA SER A 328 -7.47 8.74 3.50
C SER A 328 -6.60 8.27 2.34
N TYR A 329 -5.42 8.86 2.21
CA TYR A 329 -4.44 8.61 1.15
C TYR A 329 -3.13 8.18 1.79
N ARG A 330 -2.51 7.17 1.20
CA ARG A 330 -1.14 6.74 1.50
C ARG A 330 -0.35 6.73 0.20
N ILE A 331 0.61 7.61 0.05
CA ILE A 331 1.31 7.83 -1.23
C ILE A 331 2.82 7.70 -1.03
N PRO A 332 3.46 6.65 -1.57
CA PRO A 332 4.91 6.58 -1.60
C PRO A 332 5.54 7.82 -2.26
N PHE A 333 6.58 8.40 -1.63
CA PHE A 333 7.24 9.62 -2.09
C PHE A 333 7.72 9.55 -3.56
N ARG A 334 8.04 8.36 -4.06
CA ARG A 334 8.39 8.10 -5.46
C ARG A 334 7.34 8.55 -6.47
N TYR A 335 6.07 8.59 -6.09
CA TYR A 335 4.98 9.02 -6.95
C TYR A 335 4.64 10.50 -6.80
N ILE A 336 5.27 11.19 -5.85
CA ILE A 336 5.07 12.62 -5.60
C ILE A 336 6.11 13.42 -6.38
N ARG A 337 5.65 14.47 -7.06
CA ARG A 337 6.51 15.45 -7.74
C ARG A 337 6.75 16.66 -6.85
N SER A 338 5.71 17.20 -6.24
CA SER A 338 5.87 18.34 -5.35
C SER A 338 4.84 18.40 -4.24
N ILE A 339 5.24 19.06 -3.15
CA ILE A 339 4.43 19.30 -1.95
C ILE A 339 4.48 20.80 -1.66
N ALA A 340 3.33 21.45 -1.61
CA ALA A 340 3.23 22.89 -1.37
C ALA A 340 2.32 23.18 -0.16
N PRO A 341 2.89 23.47 1.02
CA PRO A 341 2.13 23.84 2.21
C PRO A 341 1.35 25.14 1.96
N LYS A 342 0.02 25.11 2.11
CA LYS A 342 -0.83 26.26 1.81
C LYS A 342 -1.22 27.06 3.05
N ASN A 343 -1.71 26.38 4.07
CA ASN A 343 -2.00 26.96 5.36
C ASN A 343 -1.76 25.92 6.45
N TYR A 344 -2.20 26.21 7.67
CA TYR A 344 -1.98 25.34 8.82
C TYR A 344 -2.69 23.98 8.74
N LYS A 345 -3.67 23.81 7.84
CA LYS A 345 -4.50 22.60 7.75
C LYS A 345 -4.12 21.65 6.62
N TYR A 346 -3.61 22.16 5.50
CA TYR A 346 -3.45 21.35 4.30
C TYR A 346 -2.31 21.79 3.38
N SER A 347 -1.90 20.83 2.56
CA SER A 347 -0.89 20.97 1.50
C SER A 347 -1.46 20.53 0.15
N PHE A 348 -0.97 21.14 -0.93
CA PHE A 348 -1.20 20.62 -2.27
C PHE A 348 -0.09 19.65 -2.64
N ILE A 349 -0.50 18.44 -3.01
CA ILE A 349 0.39 17.36 -3.46
C ILE A 349 0.19 17.23 -4.96
N THR A 350 1.27 17.39 -5.72
CA THR A 350 1.26 17.11 -7.16
C THR A 350 1.98 15.81 -7.41
N LEU A 351 1.29 14.86 -8.02
CA LEU A 351 1.84 13.56 -8.39
C LEU A 351 2.64 13.64 -9.69
N ARG A 352 3.52 12.65 -9.94
CA ARG A 352 4.31 12.59 -11.18
C ARG A 352 3.46 12.42 -12.44
N ASN A 353 2.24 11.89 -12.31
CA ASN A 353 1.26 11.82 -13.40
C ASN A 353 0.47 13.14 -13.61
N ASN A 354 0.89 14.24 -12.97
CA ASN A 354 0.25 15.57 -12.97
C ASN A 354 -1.09 15.66 -12.21
N SER A 355 -1.58 14.58 -11.60
CA SER A 355 -2.75 14.66 -10.73
C SER A 355 -2.43 15.52 -9.50
N GLN A 356 -3.40 16.30 -9.04
CA GLN A 356 -3.27 17.17 -7.87
C GLN A 356 -4.24 16.75 -6.78
N LEU A 357 -3.76 16.75 -5.54
CA LEU A 357 -4.53 16.43 -4.35
C LEU A 357 -4.38 17.56 -3.34
N SER A 358 -5.47 17.88 -2.65
CA SER A 358 -5.46 18.74 -1.46
C SER A 358 -5.60 17.84 -0.24
N LEU A 359 -4.52 17.68 0.52
CA LEU A 359 -4.47 16.77 1.67
C LEU A 359 -4.21 17.55 2.97
N GLY A 360 -4.94 17.20 4.02
CA GLY A 360 -4.81 17.76 5.37
C GLY A 360 -4.96 16.69 6.47
N GLU A 361 -5.27 17.16 7.68
CA GLU A 361 -5.55 16.37 8.92
C GLU A 361 -4.38 15.59 9.53
N THR A 362 -3.39 15.16 8.76
CA THR A 362 -2.23 14.41 9.25
C THR A 362 -0.98 15.28 9.37
N CYS A 363 -0.06 14.89 10.25
CA CYS A 363 1.21 15.59 10.51
C CYS A 363 2.03 15.78 9.23
N ASP A 364 2.02 14.81 8.31
CA ASP A 364 2.78 14.90 7.07
C ASP A 364 2.38 16.08 6.19
N VAL A 365 1.17 16.65 6.31
CA VAL A 365 0.67 17.68 5.38
C VAL A 365 0.05 18.91 6.06
N ASN A 366 0.05 18.98 7.39
CA ASN A 366 -0.50 20.09 8.17
C ASN A 366 0.61 20.84 8.96
N GLN A 367 0.25 21.77 9.84
CA GLN A 367 1.21 22.55 10.63
C GLN A 367 2.03 21.75 11.65
N ASP A 368 1.64 20.51 11.95
CA ASP A 368 2.32 19.66 12.91
C ASP A 368 3.50 18.93 12.29
N ASN A 369 3.71 19.08 10.97
CA ASN A 369 4.93 18.64 10.32
C ASN A 369 6.15 19.31 10.97
N ASN A 370 7.13 18.50 11.34
CA ASN A 370 8.36 18.86 12.03
C ASN A 370 9.41 19.49 11.11
N GLY A 371 9.10 19.73 9.84
CA GLY A 371 9.98 20.38 8.88
C GLY A 371 10.88 19.40 8.14
N ILE A 372 11.91 19.92 7.50
CA ILE A 372 12.80 19.15 6.63
C ILE A 372 14.25 19.40 6.99
N ILE A 373 15.02 18.31 7.13
CA ILE A 373 16.48 18.39 7.15
C ILE A 373 17.04 18.00 5.78
N ILE A 374 17.96 18.82 5.28
CA ILE A 374 18.54 18.71 3.93
C ILE A 374 20.03 18.43 4.06
N PHE A 375 20.45 17.25 3.58
CA PHE A 375 21.83 16.82 3.54
C PHE A 375 22.46 17.23 2.21
N ARG A 376 23.47 18.10 2.30
CA ARG A 376 24.18 18.69 1.16
C ARG A 376 25.62 18.18 1.13
N ASN A 377 26.12 17.85 -0.05
CA ASN A 377 27.46 17.28 -0.19
C ASN A 377 28.54 18.20 0.39
N GLY A 378 29.29 17.69 1.37
CA GLY A 378 30.41 18.40 2.00
C GLY A 378 30.03 19.60 2.87
N GLN A 379 28.74 19.76 3.21
CA GLN A 379 28.24 20.89 4.01
C GLN A 379 27.43 20.40 5.21
N ASN A 380 27.32 21.26 6.22
CA ASN A 380 26.40 21.00 7.33
C ASN A 380 24.96 20.89 6.83
N PRO A 381 24.17 19.94 7.38
CA PRO A 381 22.75 19.84 7.09
C PRO A 381 22.02 21.14 7.41
N VAL A 382 20.98 21.44 6.62
CA VAL A 382 20.10 22.60 6.87
C VAL A 382 18.76 22.08 7.32
N TYR A 383 18.31 22.57 8.46
CA TYR A 383 16.96 22.35 8.93
C TYR A 383 16.08 23.55 8.53
N ILE A 384 14.91 23.27 7.96
CA ILE A 384 13.92 24.27 7.55
C ILE A 384 12.60 23.92 8.23
N LEU A 385 12.05 24.87 8.98
CA LEU A 385 10.75 24.71 9.63
C LEU A 385 9.64 24.60 8.59
N TRP A 386 8.63 23.78 8.86
CA TRP A 386 7.50 23.61 7.95
C TRP A 386 6.79 24.94 7.62
N SER A 387 6.67 25.83 8.60
CA SER A 387 6.09 27.17 8.43
C SER A 387 6.88 28.05 7.45
N GLU A 388 8.17 27.80 7.27
CA GLU A 388 9.04 28.54 6.36
C GLU A 388 9.06 27.96 4.94
N ILE A 389 8.51 26.77 4.75
CA ILE A 389 8.50 26.10 3.45
C ILE A 389 7.38 26.67 2.58
N LYS A 390 7.74 27.03 1.35
CA LYS A 390 6.80 27.40 0.28
C LYS A 390 6.48 26.21 -0.61
N GLU A 391 7.50 25.45 -1.01
CA GLU A 391 7.35 24.30 -1.91
C GLU A 391 8.53 23.35 -1.77
N ILE A 392 8.26 22.06 -1.96
CA ILE A 392 9.24 20.99 -1.98
C ILE A 392 9.09 20.29 -3.33
N ASN A 393 10.16 20.27 -4.11
CA ASN A 393 10.22 19.62 -5.42
C ASN A 393 11.06 18.35 -5.32
N LEU A 394 10.45 17.21 -5.59
CA LEU A 394 11.10 15.89 -5.52
C LEU A 394 11.61 15.48 -6.90
N LYS A 395 12.81 14.89 -6.94
CA LYS A 395 13.49 14.51 -8.18
C LYS A 395 13.21 13.08 -8.58
#